data_AF-A0AAV6J3N8-F1
#
_entry.id   AF-A0AAV6J3N8-F1
#
_cell.length_a   1.000
_cell.length_b   1.000
_cell.length_c   1.000
_cell.angle_alpha   90.00
_cell.angle_beta   90.00
_cell.angle_gamma   90.00
#
_symmetry.space_group_name_H-M   'P 1'
#
loop_
_entity.id
_entity.type
_entity.pdbx_description
1 polymer ?
#
loop_
_entity_poly.entity_id
_entity_poly.type
_entity_poly.pdbx_seq_one_letter_code
_entity_poly.pdbx_strand_id
1 'polypeptide(L)'
;MQATRHAEMEAIDILLEQWHQNGLSAAEVAEKFAKCVLYVTCEPCIMCAAALSILGVKEVYYGCANDKFGGCGSILSLHSSSSEPLISGGEVRQRGFKCTGGIMASEAVSLLRSFYEQGNPNGFGIWKFWLGFDERRGGGACSGSGGGGEVVTACGCGGEVVTACGCGREKMV
;
A
#
# COMPACT_ATOMS: atom_id res chain seq x y z
N MET A 1 -4.08 -1.13 17.27
CA MET A 1 -4.24 -1.00 15.80
C MET A 1 -3.78 0.39 15.43
N GLN A 2 -2.77 0.54 14.59
CA GLN A 2 -2.37 1.86 14.07
C GLN A 2 -3.10 2.10 12.75
N ALA A 3 -3.88 3.17 12.68
CA ALA A 3 -4.71 3.49 11.52
C ALA A 3 -3.91 3.90 10.27
N THR A 4 -2.62 4.22 10.44
CA THR A 4 -1.73 4.72 9.39
C THR A 4 -0.86 3.63 8.75
N ARG A 5 -0.91 2.38 9.25
CA ARG A 5 -0.11 1.24 8.73
C ARG A 5 -0.70 0.69 7.43
N HIS A 6 -0.69 1.52 6.39
CA HIS A 6 -0.99 1.12 5.03
C HIS A 6 0.23 0.47 4.38
N ALA A 7 0.02 -0.33 3.33
CA ALA A 7 1.10 -1.05 2.65
C ALA A 7 2.24 -0.12 2.21
N GLU A 8 1.90 1.09 1.75
CA GLU A 8 2.86 2.11 1.33
C GLU A 8 3.69 2.64 2.49
N MET A 9 3.06 2.85 3.66
CA MET A 9 3.76 3.34 4.86
C MET A 9 4.68 2.25 5.43
N GLU A 10 4.22 1.00 5.47
CA GLU A 10 5.07 -0.13 5.87
C GLU A 10 6.30 -0.28 4.96
N ALA A 11 6.12 -0.12 3.65
CA ALA A 11 7.24 -0.18 2.70
C ALA A 11 8.25 0.96 2.94
N ILE A 12 7.77 2.17 3.23
CA ILE A 12 8.62 3.32 3.59
C ILE A 12 9.40 3.04 4.88
N ASP A 13 8.71 2.57 5.93
CA ASP A 13 9.32 2.30 7.23
C ASP A 13 10.43 1.26 7.11
N ILE A 14 10.20 0.16 6.39
CA ILE A 14 11.21 -0.88 6.15
C ILE A 14 12.43 -0.30 5.42
N LEU A 15 12.23 0.51 4.37
CA LEU A 15 13.33 1.12 3.64
C LEU A 15 14.14 2.09 4.51
N LEU A 16 13.45 2.91 5.30
CA LEU A 16 14.10 3.87 6.20
C LEU A 16 14.91 3.15 7.28
N GLU A 17 14.37 2.10 7.89
CA GLU A 17 15.09 1.28 8.88
C GLU A 17 16.34 0.64 8.26
N GLN A 18 16.23 0.05 7.07
CA GLN A 18 17.36 -0.56 6.37
C GLN A 18 18.45 0.47 6.03
N TRP A 19 18.07 1.63 5.49
CA TRP A 19 19.04 2.68 5.14
C TRP A 19 19.67 3.34 6.37
N HIS A 20 18.91 3.46 7.46
CA HIS A 20 19.46 3.91 8.73
C HIS A 20 20.50 2.94 9.28
N GLN A 21 20.24 1.63 9.23
CA GLN A 21 21.21 0.59 9.62
C GLN A 21 22.47 0.62 8.75
N ASN A 22 22.32 0.94 7.46
CA ASN A 22 23.44 1.11 6.53
C ASN A 22 24.17 2.46 6.69
N GLY A 23 23.74 3.33 7.61
CA GLY A 23 24.39 4.60 7.91
C GLY A 23 24.22 5.68 6.84
N LEU A 24 23.19 5.59 6.00
CA LEU A 24 22.94 6.60 4.97
C LEU A 24 22.56 7.95 5.61
N SER A 25 23.11 9.02 5.06
CA SER A 25 22.69 10.39 5.38
C SER A 25 21.31 10.71 4.80
N ALA A 26 20.66 11.76 5.30
CA ALA A 26 19.35 12.21 4.80
C ALA A 26 19.38 12.56 3.29
N ALA A 27 20.49 13.09 2.79
CA ALA A 27 20.67 13.40 1.37
C ALA A 27 20.69 12.12 0.52
N GLU A 28 21.41 11.09 0.96
CA GLU A 28 21.47 9.80 0.28
C GLU A 28 20.13 9.08 0.29
N VAL A 29 19.38 9.16 1.39
CA VAL A 29 18.01 8.64 1.49
C VAL A 29 17.10 9.33 0.48
N ALA A 30 17.15 10.66 0.38
CA ALA A 30 16.37 11.40 -0.61
C ALA A 30 16.74 11.01 -2.05
N GLU A 31 18.04 10.80 -2.34
CA GLU A 31 18.47 10.30 -3.65
C GLU A 31 18.00 8.87 -3.95
N LYS A 32 17.93 8.01 -2.93
CA LYS A 32 17.41 6.65 -3.08
C LYS A 32 15.92 6.68 -3.40
N PHE A 33 15.11 7.43 -2.66
CA PHE A 33 13.68 7.60 -2.96
C PHE A 33 13.44 8.17 -4.36
N ALA A 34 14.23 9.16 -4.79
CA ALA A 34 14.15 9.73 -6.13
C ALA A 34 14.41 8.72 -7.28
N LYS A 35 14.91 7.52 -6.96
CA LYS A 35 15.13 6.41 -7.90
C LYS A 35 14.16 5.24 -7.66
N CYS A 36 13.40 5.25 -6.57
CA CYS A 36 12.46 4.18 -6.20
C CYS A 36 11.22 4.16 -7.10
N VAL A 37 10.81 2.95 -7.47
CA VAL A 37 9.54 2.67 -8.15
C VAL A 37 8.70 1.78 -7.26
N LEU A 38 7.48 2.21 -6.96
CA LEU A 38 6.55 1.49 -6.10
C LEU A 38 5.48 0.78 -6.93
N TYR A 39 5.19 -0.48 -6.60
CA TYR A 39 4.06 -1.23 -7.14
C TYR A 39 3.09 -1.54 -6.00
N VAL A 40 1.83 -1.19 -6.20
CA VAL A 40 0.77 -1.40 -5.20
C VAL A 40 -0.49 -1.96 -5.87
N THR A 41 -1.23 -2.82 -5.20
CA THR A 41 -2.42 -3.47 -5.78
C THR A 41 -3.58 -2.49 -5.99
N CYS A 42 -3.78 -1.58 -5.05
CA CYS A 42 -4.81 -0.54 -5.08
C CYS A 42 -4.18 0.85 -5.14
N GLU A 43 -4.86 1.80 -5.79
CA GLU A 43 -4.41 3.19 -5.85
C GLU A 43 -4.14 3.77 -4.45
N PRO A 44 -2.97 4.43 -4.26
CA PRO A 44 -2.62 5.01 -2.98
C PRO A 44 -3.68 5.98 -2.49
N CYS A 45 -4.01 5.89 -1.20
CA CYS A 45 -4.95 6.84 -0.62
C CYS A 45 -4.34 8.25 -0.53
N ILE A 46 -5.16 9.25 -0.25
CA ILE A 46 -4.73 10.66 -0.08
C ILE A 46 -3.52 10.79 0.85
N MET A 47 -3.51 10.10 2.00
CA MET A 47 -2.38 10.11 2.95
C MET A 47 -1.10 9.56 2.34
N CYS A 48 -1.19 8.39 1.70
CA CYS A 48 -0.01 7.71 1.14
C CYS A 48 0.53 8.47 -0.08
N ALA A 49 -0.35 8.98 -0.94
CA ALA A 49 0.04 9.81 -2.07
C ALA A 49 0.75 11.09 -1.62
N ALA A 50 0.29 11.75 -0.54
CA ALA A 50 0.98 12.90 0.04
C ALA A 50 2.38 12.52 0.57
N ALA A 51 2.49 11.43 1.32
CA ALA A 51 3.76 10.96 1.86
C ALA A 51 4.77 10.63 0.74
N LEU A 52 4.34 9.90 -0.29
CA LEU A 52 5.17 9.54 -1.44
C LEU A 52 5.66 10.78 -2.22
N SER A 53 4.81 11.81 -2.34
CA SER A 53 5.17 13.09 -2.95
C SER A 53 6.21 13.86 -2.10
N ILE A 54 6.05 13.88 -0.77
CA ILE A 54 7.02 14.50 0.16
C ILE A 54 8.37 13.79 0.10
N LEU A 55 8.38 12.45 0.06
CA LEU A 55 9.60 11.65 -0.07
C LEU A 55 10.24 11.76 -1.46
N GLY A 56 9.48 12.22 -2.46
CA GLY A 56 9.94 12.42 -3.82
C GLY A 56 10.22 11.12 -4.55
N VAL A 57 9.34 10.12 -4.43
CA VAL A 57 9.46 8.86 -5.19
C VAL A 57 9.43 9.10 -6.69
N LYS A 58 10.11 8.26 -7.48
CA LYS A 58 10.16 8.44 -8.93
C LYS A 58 8.82 8.17 -9.61
N GLU A 59 8.27 6.99 -9.32
CA GLU A 59 7.12 6.47 -10.03
C GLU A 59 6.33 5.46 -9.19
N VAL A 60 5.02 5.47 -9.37
CA VAL A 60 4.09 4.54 -8.71
C VAL A 60 3.22 3.87 -9.78
N TYR A 61 3.16 2.55 -9.72
CA TYR A 61 2.26 1.73 -10.52
C TYR A 61 1.20 1.12 -9.61
N TYR A 62 -0.07 1.20 -10.02
CA TYR A 62 -1.15 0.57 -9.26
C TYR A 62 -2.10 -0.24 -10.13
N GLY A 63 -2.75 -1.22 -9.51
CA GLY A 63 -3.73 -2.08 -10.17
C GLY A 63 -5.10 -1.44 -10.29
N CYS A 64 -5.91 -1.55 -9.25
CA CYS A 64 -7.28 -1.01 -9.24
C CYS A 64 -7.34 0.41 -8.69
N ALA A 65 -8.31 1.19 -9.16
CA ALA A 65 -8.60 2.52 -8.64
C ALA A 65 -9.18 2.47 -7.22
N ASN A 66 -9.02 3.56 -6.47
CA ASN A 66 -9.57 3.71 -5.12
C ASN A 66 -10.68 4.76 -5.12
N ASP A 67 -11.91 4.31 -5.36
CA ASP A 67 -13.09 5.15 -5.56
C ASP A 67 -13.51 5.96 -4.32
N LYS A 68 -12.99 5.63 -3.14
CA LYS A 68 -13.38 6.30 -1.89
C LYS A 68 -12.33 7.28 -1.38
N PHE A 69 -11.05 6.94 -1.54
CA PHE A 69 -9.95 7.66 -0.91
C PHE A 69 -8.73 7.87 -1.83
N GLY A 70 -8.84 7.62 -3.14
CA GLY A 70 -7.72 7.66 -4.08
C GLY A 70 -7.07 9.03 -4.21
N GLY A 71 -5.75 9.09 -3.98
CA GLY A 71 -4.94 10.30 -4.03
C GLY A 71 -4.17 10.51 -5.35
N CYS A 72 -4.33 9.59 -6.32
CA CYS A 72 -3.59 9.58 -7.57
C CYS A 72 -4.45 9.76 -8.83
N GLY A 73 -5.67 10.29 -8.68
CA GLY A 73 -6.58 10.58 -9.78
C GLY A 73 -8.05 10.35 -9.46
N SER A 74 -8.38 9.39 -8.58
CA SER A 74 -9.78 9.04 -8.33
C SER A 74 -10.55 10.10 -7.52
N ILE A 75 -9.94 10.63 -6.45
CA ILE A 75 -10.52 11.72 -5.64
C ILE A 75 -9.68 12.98 -5.74
N LEU A 76 -8.37 12.85 -5.48
CA LEU A 76 -7.40 13.93 -5.61
C LEU A 76 -6.24 13.49 -6.51
N SER A 77 -5.49 14.45 -7.05
CA SER A 77 -4.33 14.22 -7.92
C SER A 77 -3.04 14.75 -7.30
N LEU A 78 -2.65 14.22 -6.14
CA LEU A 78 -1.47 14.68 -5.39
C LEU A 78 -0.12 14.31 -6.05
N HIS A 79 -0.16 13.31 -6.94
CA HIS A 79 0.97 12.91 -7.77
C HIS A 79 1.32 13.97 -8.84
N SER A 80 0.36 14.78 -9.26
CA SER A 80 0.50 15.81 -10.29
C SER A 80 0.66 17.18 -9.66
N SER A 81 1.81 17.47 -9.04
CA SER A 81 2.05 18.76 -8.38
C SER A 81 2.21 19.88 -9.41
N SER A 82 1.12 20.56 -9.78
CA SER A 82 1.11 21.79 -10.58
C SER A 82 0.73 23.05 -9.79
N SER A 83 0.81 23.04 -8.46
CA SER A 83 0.45 24.21 -7.64
C SER A 83 1.49 24.45 -6.55
N GLU A 84 2.27 25.51 -6.79
CA GLU A 84 3.09 26.33 -5.88
C GLU A 84 3.94 25.63 -4.78
N PRO A 85 5.24 25.99 -4.68
CA PRO A 85 6.08 25.58 -3.56
C PRO A 85 5.46 25.93 -2.21
N LEU A 86 5.27 24.97 -1.32
CA LEU A 86 5.05 25.25 0.09
C LEU A 86 6.35 25.83 0.67
N ILE A 87 6.37 27.14 0.88
CA ILE A 87 7.49 27.85 1.51
C ILE A 87 7.37 27.68 3.02
N SER A 88 8.15 26.77 3.58
CA SER A 88 8.56 26.83 4.99
C SER A 88 10.00 26.37 5.11
N GLY A 89 10.92 27.31 5.30
CA GLY A 89 12.29 27.02 5.76
C GLY A 89 13.39 26.90 4.69
N GLY A 90 13.17 27.32 3.45
CA GLY A 90 14.27 27.53 2.48
C GLY A 90 14.66 26.34 1.58
N GLU A 91 14.00 25.18 1.67
CA GLU A 91 14.15 24.12 0.68
C GLU A 91 12.81 23.77 0.00
N VAL A 92 12.74 24.00 -1.31
CA VAL A 92 11.57 23.69 -2.15
C VAL A 92 11.63 22.24 -2.61
N ARG A 93 10.72 21.37 -2.15
CA ARG A 93 10.50 20.05 -2.77
C ARG A 93 9.03 19.62 -2.70
N GLN A 94 8.15 20.26 -3.47
CA GLN A 94 6.94 19.60 -3.97
C GLN A 94 7.31 18.95 -5.30
N ARG A 95 7.72 17.68 -5.25
CA ARG A 95 8.03 16.90 -6.45
C ARG A 95 6.97 15.83 -6.58
N GLY A 96 5.97 16.11 -7.40
CA GLY A 96 5.04 15.09 -7.84
C GLY A 96 5.79 13.88 -8.42
N PHE A 97 5.12 12.74 -8.46
CA PHE A 97 5.66 11.49 -8.98
C PHE A 97 4.84 11.02 -10.17
N LYS A 98 5.47 10.28 -11.08
CA LYS A 98 4.73 9.68 -12.19
C LYS A 98 3.83 8.58 -11.65
N CYS A 99 2.57 8.55 -12.10
CA CYS A 99 1.62 7.55 -11.64
C CYS A 99 0.94 6.86 -12.83
N THR A 100 0.93 5.52 -12.82
CA THR A 100 0.30 4.71 -13.87
C THR A 100 -0.62 3.67 -13.22
N GLY A 101 -1.92 3.78 -13.48
CA GLY A 101 -2.94 2.85 -12.98
C GLY A 101 -3.35 1.79 -14.00
N GLY A 102 -4.12 0.80 -13.54
CA GLY A 102 -4.75 -0.20 -14.40
C GLY A 102 -3.95 -1.49 -14.60
N ILE A 103 -2.81 -1.65 -13.92
CA ILE A 103 -1.92 -2.81 -14.10
C ILE A 103 -2.53 -4.03 -13.40
N MET A 104 -3.01 -5.02 -14.14
CA MET A 104 -3.71 -6.19 -13.56
C MET A 104 -4.90 -5.77 -12.68
N ALA A 105 -5.64 -4.74 -13.11
CA ALA A 105 -6.74 -4.17 -12.32
C ALA A 105 -7.82 -5.21 -11.97
N SER A 106 -8.14 -6.13 -12.88
CA SER A 106 -9.10 -7.21 -12.64
C SER A 106 -8.69 -8.11 -11.48
N GLU A 107 -7.42 -8.48 -11.42
CA GLU A 107 -6.82 -9.34 -10.41
C GLU A 107 -6.78 -8.60 -9.07
N ALA A 108 -6.37 -7.33 -9.06
CA ALA A 108 -6.38 -6.49 -7.88
C ALA A 108 -7.79 -6.34 -7.29
N VAL A 109 -8.81 -6.09 -8.12
CA VAL A 109 -10.21 -6.04 -7.68
C VAL A 109 -10.67 -7.41 -7.16
N SER A 110 -10.29 -8.50 -7.82
CA SER A 110 -10.65 -9.85 -7.39
C SER A 110 -10.08 -10.17 -6.01
N LEU A 111 -8.83 -9.79 -5.73
CA LEU A 111 -8.21 -9.96 -4.41
C LEU A 111 -8.99 -9.22 -3.32
N LEU A 112 -9.31 -7.94 -3.55
CA LEU A 112 -10.11 -7.14 -2.62
C LEU A 112 -11.51 -7.74 -2.40
N ARG A 113 -12.15 -8.22 -3.47
CA ARG A 113 -13.47 -8.88 -3.36
C ARG A 113 -13.39 -10.13 -2.50
N SER A 114 -12.42 -11.00 -2.75
CA SER A 114 -12.24 -12.23 -1.96
C SER A 114 -11.97 -11.92 -0.49
N PHE A 115 -11.25 -10.84 -0.17
CA PHE A 115 -11.06 -10.39 1.21
C PHE A 115 -12.38 -9.98 1.89
N TYR A 116 -13.23 -9.19 1.22
CA TYR A 116 -14.52 -8.80 1.78
C TYR A 116 -15.52 -9.97 1.88
N GLU A 117 -15.49 -10.91 0.92
CA GLU A 117 -16.33 -12.11 0.92
C GLU A 117 -16.00 -13.09 2.04
N GLN A 118 -14.72 -13.20 2.44
CA GLN A 118 -14.31 -13.97 3.62
C GLN A 118 -14.98 -13.45 4.92
N GLY A 119 -15.42 -12.19 4.90
CA GLY A 119 -16.11 -11.55 6.01
C GLY A 119 -15.19 -11.24 7.19
N ASN A 120 -15.64 -10.35 8.07
CA ASN A 120 -14.93 -10.08 9.31
C ASN A 120 -15.31 -11.15 10.35
N PRO A 121 -14.41 -12.08 10.74
CA PRO A 121 -14.72 -13.06 11.79
C PRO A 121 -15.04 -12.41 13.13
N ASN A 122 -14.54 -11.20 13.39
CA ASN A 122 -14.89 -10.42 14.58
C ASN A 122 -16.23 -9.69 14.42
N GLY A 123 -16.76 -9.59 13.20
CA GLY A 123 -18.10 -9.09 12.91
C GLY A 123 -19.19 -10.14 13.14
N PHE A 124 -18.83 -11.42 13.30
CA PHE A 124 -19.82 -12.50 13.45
C PHE A 124 -20.73 -12.33 14.68
N GLY A 125 -20.28 -11.58 15.70
CA GLY A 125 -21.08 -11.23 16.88
C GLY A 125 -22.18 -10.20 16.65
N ILE A 126 -22.06 -9.33 15.62
CA ILE A 126 -23.09 -8.31 15.32
C ILE A 126 -24.23 -8.86 14.43
N TRP A 127 -23.96 -9.90 13.64
CA TRP A 127 -24.96 -10.53 12.78
C TRP A 127 -25.87 -11.52 13.53
N LYS A 128 -25.39 -12.13 14.62
CA LYS A 128 -26.20 -13.01 15.48
C LYS A 128 -27.33 -12.26 16.21
N PHE A 129 -27.16 -10.96 16.50
CA PHE A 129 -28.19 -10.15 17.15
C PHE A 129 -29.29 -9.67 16.18
N TRP A 130 -28.98 -9.53 14.88
CA TRP A 130 -29.90 -8.94 13.90
C TRP A 130 -30.64 -9.96 13.01
N LEU A 131 -30.14 -11.19 12.84
CA LEU A 131 -30.73 -12.17 11.91
C LEU A 131 -31.34 -13.42 12.55
N GLY A 132 -31.41 -13.53 13.89
CA GLY A 132 -32.15 -14.63 14.55
C GLY A 132 -31.85 -16.02 13.96
N PHE A 133 -30.57 -16.36 13.77
CA PHE A 133 -30.17 -17.60 13.10
C PHE A 133 -30.07 -18.75 14.11
N ASP A 134 -31.04 -19.67 14.04
CA ASP A 134 -31.10 -20.91 14.83
C ASP A 134 -29.94 -21.84 14.47
N GLU A 135 -29.24 -22.31 15.49
CA GLU A 135 -28.02 -23.12 15.43
C GLU A 135 -28.35 -24.59 15.14
N ARG A 136 -29.06 -24.88 14.04
CA ARG A 136 -29.34 -26.26 13.59
C ARG A 136 -29.41 -26.38 12.08
N ARG A 137 -28.24 -26.45 11.45
CA ARG A 137 -27.93 -27.31 10.29
C ARG A 137 -26.45 -27.14 9.97
N GLY A 138 -25.68 -28.18 10.28
CA GLY A 138 -24.25 -28.21 10.04
C GLY A 138 -23.88 -28.46 8.59
N GLY A 139 -22.56 -28.52 8.37
CA GLY A 139 -21.94 -29.16 7.22
C GLY A 139 -21.07 -28.22 6.40
N GLY A 140 -19.76 -28.43 6.45
CA GLY A 140 -18.84 -27.90 5.45
C GLY A 140 -17.50 -27.41 5.99
N ALA A 141 -16.70 -28.30 6.58
CA ALA A 141 -15.27 -28.04 6.71
C ALA A 141 -14.65 -28.04 5.31
N CYS A 142 -14.34 -26.86 4.76
CA CYS A 142 -13.50 -26.76 3.59
C CYS A 142 -12.03 -26.74 4.02
N SER A 143 -11.45 -27.94 4.12
CA SER A 143 -10.02 -28.16 4.02
C SER A 143 -9.58 -27.86 2.58
N GLY A 144 -8.73 -26.86 2.38
CA GLY A 144 -8.22 -26.48 1.07
C GLY A 144 -7.01 -25.56 1.17
N SER A 145 -5.84 -26.15 1.02
CA SER A 145 -4.52 -25.52 0.88
C SER A 145 -4.47 -24.47 -0.23
N GLY A 146 -3.89 -23.31 0.06
CA GLY A 146 -3.56 -22.32 -0.97
C GLY A 146 -2.92 -21.09 -0.35
N GLY A 147 -1.59 -21.09 -0.24
CA GLY A 147 -0.83 -19.92 0.19
C GLY A 147 -0.97 -18.79 -0.84
N GLY A 148 -1.75 -17.77 -0.51
CA GLY A 148 -1.76 -16.48 -1.19
C GLY A 148 -1.16 -15.45 -0.25
N GLY A 149 0.17 -15.43 -0.14
CA GLY A 149 0.87 -14.33 0.50
C GLY A 149 0.79 -13.11 -0.40
N GLU A 150 0.17 -12.04 0.08
CA GLU A 150 0.08 -10.76 -0.59
C GLU A 150 1.49 -10.17 -0.73
N VAL A 151 1.95 -9.98 -1.97
CA VAL A 151 3.30 -9.49 -2.27
C VAL A 151 3.23 -7.98 -2.54
N VAL A 152 3.74 -7.19 -1.60
CA VAL A 152 4.07 -5.78 -1.83
C VAL A 152 5.51 -5.74 -2.32
N THR A 153 5.72 -5.42 -3.60
CA THR A 153 7.06 -5.35 -4.21
C THR A 153 7.45 -3.89 -4.40
N ALA A 154 8.34 -3.38 -3.54
CA ALA A 154 9.07 -2.15 -3.82
C ALA A 154 10.44 -2.54 -4.43
N CYS A 155 10.70 -2.15 -5.67
CA CYS A 155 11.99 -2.42 -6.31
C CYS A 155 12.93 -1.25 -6.04
N GLY A 156 13.93 -1.47 -5.18
CA GLY A 156 15.01 -0.53 -4.92
C GLY A 156 16.02 -0.48 -6.08
N CYS A 157 16.54 0.71 -6.37
CA CYS A 157 17.55 0.91 -7.41
C CYS A 157 18.86 0.21 -6.99
N GLY A 158 19.06 -1.00 -7.52
CA GLY A 158 20.10 -1.97 -7.13
C GLY A 158 19.68 -3.43 -7.34
N GLY A 159 18.39 -3.70 -7.62
CA GLY A 159 17.86 -5.07 -7.77
C GLY A 159 17.39 -5.68 -6.44
N GLU A 160 17.49 -4.94 -5.34
CA GLU A 160 16.94 -5.35 -4.05
C GLU A 160 15.43 -5.11 -4.03
N VAL A 161 14.69 -6.21 -4.04
CA VAL A 161 13.24 -6.25 -3.90
C VAL A 161 12.91 -6.25 -2.41
N VAL A 162 12.41 -5.13 -1.89
CA VAL A 162 11.87 -5.10 -0.53
C VAL A 162 10.44 -5.62 -0.60
N THR A 163 10.27 -6.84 -0.09
CA THR A 163 8.97 -7.50 0.05
C THR A 163 8.44 -7.24 1.45
N ALA A 164 7.45 -6.37 1.59
CA ALA A 164 6.77 -6.15 2.85
C ALA A 164 5.51 -7.03 2.91
N CYS A 165 5.62 -8.26 3.45
CA CYS A 165 4.42 -9.03 3.79
C CYS A 165 3.83 -8.44 5.07
N GLY A 166 2.62 -7.90 5.01
CA GLY A 166 1.81 -7.55 6.18
C GLY A 166 1.46 -8.74 7.11
N CYS A 167 2.09 -9.90 6.90
CA CYS A 167 1.90 -11.14 7.63
C CYS A 167 3.09 -11.56 8.52
N GLY A 168 4.17 -10.78 8.63
CA GLY A 168 5.26 -11.04 9.58
C GLY A 168 6.05 -12.32 9.34
N ARG A 169 6.29 -12.72 8.08
CA ARG A 169 7.25 -13.80 7.77
C ARG A 169 8.14 -13.42 6.59
N GLU A 170 9.41 -13.22 6.90
CA GLU A 170 10.51 -13.05 5.94
C GLU A 170 10.59 -14.26 5.01
N LYS A 171 10.57 -14.03 3.70
CA LYS A 171 11.16 -14.97 2.74
C LYS A 171 12.04 -14.20 1.77
N MET A 172 13.33 -14.46 1.92
CA MET A 172 14.38 -14.21 0.95
C MET A 172 14.00 -14.84 -0.40
N VAL A 173 14.04 -14.05 -1.47
CA VAL A 173 14.22 -14.53 -2.84
C VAL A 173 15.44 -13.82 -3.40
#